data_AF-A0AAU3B0H9-F1
#
_entry.id   AF-A0AAU3B0H9-F1
#
_cell.length_a   1.000
_cell.length_b   1.000
_cell.length_c   1.000
_cell.angle_alpha   90.00
_cell.angle_beta   90.00
_cell.angle_gamma   90.00
#
_symmetry.space_group_name_H-M   'P 1'
#
loop_
_entity.id
_entity.type
_entity.pdbx_description
1 polymer ?
#
loop_
_entity_poly.entity_id
_entity_poly.type
_entity_poly.pdbx_seq_one_letter_code
_entity_poly.pdbx_strand_id
1 'polypeptide(L)'
;MQISRYRYVVAGLFLSAALALTACGQQRTGPTAAGSALSPSPSGSPVGPGRGNVEPDSHDGAPHYRENNGFKIPKDMSPNSEKIARAEADRIEPVLKRLWDDKVWDPTRVRAALLQLGYRSEGPDSEQGRGTLVVQDMGERLGLTDTHPVRPEGARIALRVRNDACVTAFTQPTNYLVKVNGPFLESGCFEPRGGH
;
A
#
# COMPACT_ATOMS: atom_id res chain seq x y z
N MET A 1 24.21 1.70 44.52
CA MET A 1 24.14 3.03 45.16
C MET A 1 25.34 3.83 44.66
N GLN A 2 25.13 4.72 43.68
CA GLN A 2 26.05 5.83 43.38
C GLN A 2 25.24 6.89 42.66
N ILE A 3 25.20 8.06 43.26
CA ILE A 3 24.43 9.24 42.88
C ILE A 3 25.35 10.13 42.07
N SER A 4 24.88 10.70 40.96
CA SER A 4 25.37 12.00 40.54
C SER A 4 24.22 12.84 40.00
N ARG A 5 23.94 13.92 40.71
CA ARG A 5 23.00 15.00 40.39
C ARG A 5 23.82 16.15 39.85
N TYR A 6 23.36 16.85 38.81
CA TYR A 6 23.41 18.32 38.78
C TYR A 6 22.27 18.87 37.90
N ARG A 7 21.48 19.75 38.51
CA ARG A 7 20.46 20.68 37.94
C ARG A 7 21.23 21.93 37.44
N TYR A 8 20.78 22.79 36.52
CA TYR A 8 19.63 23.73 36.53
C TYR A 8 19.47 24.28 35.07
N VAL A 9 18.28 24.28 34.44
CA VAL A 9 17.21 25.32 34.35
C VAL A 9 17.65 26.71 33.87
N VAL A 10 17.07 27.18 32.74
CA VAL A 10 16.50 28.54 32.41
C VAL A 10 16.15 28.50 30.90
N ALA A 11 14.89 28.36 30.46
CA ALA A 11 13.81 29.36 30.32
C ALA A 11 14.11 30.53 29.38
N GLY A 12 13.45 30.57 28.22
CA GLY A 12 13.42 31.70 27.29
C GLY A 12 12.29 31.55 26.27
N LEU A 13 11.24 32.34 26.45
CA LEU A 13 9.99 32.36 25.69
C LEU A 13 9.98 33.51 24.66
N PHE A 14 9.18 33.31 23.59
CA PHE A 14 8.27 34.27 22.92
C PHE A 14 8.58 34.92 21.55
N LEU A 15 7.46 35.03 20.80
CA LEU A 15 7.06 35.91 19.68
C LEU A 15 7.58 35.57 18.27
N SER A 16 6.88 35.78 17.14
CA SER A 16 5.49 35.99 16.69
C SER A 16 5.61 36.55 15.25
N ALA A 17 4.74 36.13 14.31
CA ALA A 17 4.22 36.87 13.12
C ALA A 17 3.93 35.85 11.98
N ALA A 18 2.69 35.52 11.64
CA ALA A 18 1.64 36.30 10.95
C ALA A 18 1.78 36.28 9.40
N LEU A 19 0.67 35.91 8.77
CA LEU A 19 0.39 35.62 7.36
C LEU A 19 0.63 36.78 6.38
N ALA A 20 0.96 36.44 5.12
CA ALA A 20 0.43 37.12 3.94
C ALA A 20 0.42 36.17 2.72
N LEU A 21 -0.75 35.60 2.41
CA LEU A 21 -1.05 35.10 1.06
C LEU A 21 -1.37 36.31 0.18
N THR A 22 -0.59 36.54 -0.88
CA THR A 22 -0.99 37.43 -1.97
C THR A 22 -1.07 36.62 -3.25
N ALA A 23 -2.30 36.24 -3.60
CA ALA A 23 -2.68 35.76 -4.91
C ALA A 23 -2.68 36.93 -5.91
N CYS A 24 -1.94 36.80 -7.01
CA CYS A 24 -2.08 37.65 -8.19
C CYS A 24 -2.23 36.77 -9.44
N GLY A 25 -3.41 36.15 -9.59
CA GLY A 25 -3.84 35.58 -10.86
C GLY A 25 -4.37 36.70 -11.75
N GLN A 26 -3.50 37.31 -12.56
CA GLN A 26 -3.84 38.41 -13.47
C GLN A 26 -4.63 37.86 -14.68
N GLN A 27 -5.94 38.06 -14.70
CA GLN A 27 -6.79 37.73 -15.84
C GLN A 27 -6.70 38.85 -16.88
N ARG A 28 -5.97 38.61 -17.98
CA ARG A 28 -5.93 39.53 -19.13
C ARG A 28 -7.03 39.17 -20.12
N THR A 29 -8.13 39.91 -20.08
CA THR A 29 -9.07 40.07 -21.18
C THR A 29 -8.47 41.05 -22.20
N GLY A 30 -8.08 40.54 -23.36
CA GLY A 30 -7.67 41.36 -24.51
C GLY A 30 -8.89 41.86 -25.30
N PRO A 31 -8.84 43.08 -25.86
CA PRO A 31 -9.99 43.79 -26.38
C PRO A 31 -10.39 43.42 -27.82
N THR A 32 -11.69 43.49 -28.06
CA THR A 32 -12.36 43.39 -29.36
C THR A 32 -12.10 44.64 -30.20
N ALA A 33 -11.68 44.47 -31.45
CA ALA A 33 -11.94 45.41 -32.54
C ALA A 33 -12.15 44.65 -33.86
N ALA A 34 -13.29 44.89 -34.48
CA ALA A 34 -13.74 44.40 -35.78
C ALA A 34 -12.90 45.01 -36.93
N GLY A 35 -12.73 44.40 -38.11
CA GLY A 35 -13.36 43.20 -38.63
C GLY A 35 -12.93 42.81 -40.05
N SER A 36 -13.72 41.88 -40.59
CA SER A 36 -13.88 41.43 -41.99
C SER A 36 -12.77 40.60 -42.65
N ALA A 37 -12.89 39.27 -42.56
CA ALA A 37 -12.92 38.39 -43.73
C ALA A 37 -13.50 37.00 -43.40
N LEU A 38 -14.65 36.70 -44.03
CA LEU A 38 -15.14 35.39 -44.53
C LEU A 38 -15.28 34.18 -43.58
N SER A 39 -16.53 33.71 -43.44
CA SER A 39 -16.95 32.42 -42.86
C SER A 39 -16.18 31.22 -43.41
N PRO A 40 -15.99 30.16 -42.59
CA PRO A 40 -16.99 29.10 -42.57
C PRO A 40 -17.42 28.70 -41.15
N SER A 41 -18.67 28.30 -41.01
CA SER A 41 -19.25 27.74 -39.79
C SER A 41 -18.39 26.60 -39.21
N PRO A 42 -17.91 26.67 -37.96
CA PRO A 42 -17.51 25.47 -37.26
C PRO A 42 -18.78 24.79 -36.79
N SER A 43 -19.10 23.65 -37.43
CA SER A 43 -20.07 22.68 -36.93
C SER A 43 -19.87 22.50 -35.42
N GLY A 44 -20.95 22.72 -34.67
CA GLY A 44 -20.95 22.54 -33.22
C GLY A 44 -20.40 21.16 -32.88
N SER A 45 -19.22 21.12 -32.27
CA SER A 45 -18.78 19.92 -31.58
C SER A 45 -19.72 19.73 -30.38
N PRO A 46 -20.33 18.56 -30.19
CA PRO A 46 -21.06 18.32 -28.96
C PRO A 46 -20.06 18.45 -27.81
N VAL A 47 -20.37 19.30 -26.83
CA VAL A 47 -19.74 19.32 -25.52
C VAL A 47 -20.15 18.02 -24.82
N GLY A 48 -19.49 16.93 -25.21
CA GLY A 48 -19.42 15.71 -24.42
C GLY A 48 -18.37 15.88 -23.34
N PRO A 49 -18.43 15.08 -22.25
CA PRO A 49 -17.36 15.07 -21.26
C PRO A 49 -16.03 14.91 -21.98
N GLY A 50 -15.06 15.79 -21.69
CA GLY A 50 -13.74 15.71 -22.29
C GLY A 50 -13.23 14.29 -22.11
N ARG A 51 -12.98 13.59 -23.22
CA ARG A 51 -12.35 12.27 -23.19
C ARG A 51 -10.94 12.50 -22.68
N GLY A 52 -10.77 12.46 -21.36
CA GLY A 52 -9.45 12.29 -20.77
C GLY A 52 -8.83 11.05 -21.40
N ASN A 53 -7.52 11.05 -21.59
CA ASN A 53 -6.82 9.86 -22.04
C ASN A 53 -6.98 8.79 -20.94
N VAL A 54 -7.99 7.95 -21.08
CA VAL A 54 -8.24 6.83 -20.17
C VAL A 54 -7.18 5.78 -20.45
N GLU A 55 -6.39 5.44 -19.45
CA GLU A 55 -5.39 4.39 -19.54
C GLU A 55 -6.08 3.02 -19.74
N PRO A 56 -5.47 2.07 -20.49
CA PRO A 56 -6.05 0.75 -20.72
C PRO A 56 -6.40 -0.05 -19.45
N ASP A 57 -5.68 0.22 -18.35
CA ASP A 57 -5.84 -0.48 -17.07
C ASP A 57 -6.69 0.31 -16.07
N SER A 58 -7.37 1.36 -16.52
CA SER A 58 -8.26 2.14 -15.67
C SER A 58 -9.55 1.38 -15.40
N HIS A 59 -9.69 0.84 -14.20
CA HIS A 59 -10.96 0.33 -13.70
C HIS A 59 -11.97 1.50 -13.65
N ASP A 60 -13.12 1.31 -14.31
CA ASP A 60 -14.22 2.28 -14.45
C ASP A 60 -13.91 3.56 -15.26
N GLY A 61 -12.75 3.62 -15.92
CA GLY A 61 -12.41 4.71 -16.85
C GLY A 61 -12.00 6.03 -16.20
N ALA A 62 -11.60 6.01 -14.92
CA ALA A 62 -10.99 7.16 -14.26
C ALA A 62 -9.66 7.55 -14.94
N PRO A 63 -9.48 8.80 -15.39
CA PRO A 63 -8.17 9.28 -15.85
C PRO A 63 -7.12 9.13 -14.73
N HIS A 64 -5.87 8.83 -15.10
CA HIS A 64 -4.75 8.67 -14.18
C HIS A 64 -4.88 7.54 -13.13
N TYR A 65 -5.56 6.44 -13.46
CA TYR A 65 -5.79 5.36 -12.50
C TYR A 65 -4.49 4.74 -12.01
N ARG A 66 -3.53 4.53 -12.92
CA ARG A 66 -2.25 3.89 -12.60
C ARG A 66 -1.40 4.78 -11.71
N GLU A 67 -1.34 6.08 -11.97
CA GLU A 67 -0.61 7.03 -11.13
C GLU A 67 -1.26 7.14 -9.75
N ASN A 68 -2.59 7.22 -9.70
CA ASN A 68 -3.34 7.30 -8.44
C ASN A 68 -3.24 6.03 -7.59
N ASN A 69 -3.03 4.86 -8.21
CA ASN A 69 -2.90 3.57 -7.53
C ASN A 69 -1.47 3.02 -7.56
N GLY A 70 -0.47 3.83 -7.91
CA GLY A 70 0.92 3.40 -8.03
C GLY A 70 1.46 2.77 -6.74
N PHE A 71 0.95 3.20 -5.58
CA PHE A 71 1.27 2.63 -4.27
C PHE A 71 0.87 1.14 -4.15
N LYS A 72 -0.16 0.68 -4.86
CA LYS A 72 -0.60 -0.73 -4.93
C LYS A 72 0.16 -1.55 -5.96
N ILE A 73 1.08 -0.96 -6.71
CA ILE A 73 1.89 -1.69 -7.69
C ILE A 73 3.15 -2.19 -6.97
N PRO A 74 3.32 -3.51 -6.79
CA PRO A 74 4.56 -4.04 -6.23
C PRO A 74 5.72 -3.77 -7.18
N LYS A 75 6.93 -3.62 -6.64
CA LYS A 75 8.15 -3.57 -7.46
C LYS A 75 8.35 -4.87 -8.23
N ASP A 76 9.07 -4.77 -9.35
CA ASP A 76 9.47 -5.94 -10.12
C ASP A 76 10.40 -6.85 -9.32
N MET A 77 10.32 -8.15 -9.63
CA MET A 77 11.23 -9.18 -9.11
C MET A 77 12.21 -9.59 -10.21
N SER A 78 13.44 -9.92 -9.84
CA SER A 78 14.29 -10.68 -10.75
C SER A 78 13.72 -12.10 -10.98
N PRO A 79 13.93 -12.71 -12.17
CA PRO A 79 13.41 -14.05 -12.45
C PRO A 79 13.89 -15.12 -11.45
N ASN A 80 15.13 -15.00 -10.97
CA ASN A 80 15.67 -15.91 -9.96
C ASN A 80 14.98 -15.73 -8.60
N SER A 81 14.75 -14.48 -8.18
CA SER A 81 14.03 -14.21 -6.93
C SER A 81 12.57 -14.67 -7.01
N GLU A 82 11.89 -14.49 -8.14
CA GLU A 82 10.54 -15.02 -8.35
C GLU A 82 10.51 -16.54 -8.23
N LYS A 83 11.44 -17.26 -8.88
CA LYS A 83 11.53 -18.72 -8.79
C LYS A 83 11.69 -19.20 -7.34
N ILE A 84 12.54 -18.53 -6.56
CA ILE A 84 12.75 -18.85 -5.15
C ILE A 84 11.46 -18.56 -4.35
N ALA A 85 10.84 -17.41 -4.56
CA ALA A 85 9.61 -17.05 -3.86
C ALA A 85 8.44 -18.00 -4.20
N ARG A 86 8.34 -18.47 -5.45
CA ARG A 86 7.37 -19.50 -5.86
C ARG A 86 7.56 -20.79 -5.08
N ALA A 87 8.81 -21.27 -4.97
CA ALA A 87 9.12 -22.47 -4.21
C ALA A 87 8.80 -22.33 -2.70
N GLU A 88 8.81 -21.11 -2.15
CA GLU A 88 8.35 -20.86 -0.78
C GLU A 88 6.82 -20.77 -0.68
N ALA A 89 6.16 -20.18 -1.68
CA ALA A 89 4.70 -20.19 -1.77
C ALA A 89 4.15 -21.63 -1.79
N ASP A 90 4.74 -22.50 -2.61
CA ASP A 90 4.37 -23.92 -2.72
C ASP A 90 4.54 -24.69 -1.40
N ARG A 91 5.44 -24.24 -0.52
CA ARG A 91 5.64 -24.84 0.82
C ARG A 91 4.65 -24.31 1.85
N ILE A 92 4.30 -23.03 1.76
CA ILE A 92 3.37 -22.36 2.67
C ILE A 92 1.93 -22.81 2.41
N GLU A 93 1.54 -22.90 1.14
CA GLU A 93 0.17 -23.16 0.73
C GLU A 93 -0.47 -24.40 1.37
N PRO A 94 0.15 -25.59 1.40
CA PRO A 94 -0.45 -26.75 2.04
C PRO A 94 -0.62 -26.59 3.56
N VAL A 95 0.27 -25.84 4.22
CA VAL A 95 0.13 -25.55 5.67
C VAL A 95 -1.06 -24.62 5.91
N LEU A 96 -1.20 -23.55 5.12
CA LEU A 96 -2.35 -22.64 5.24
C LEU A 96 -3.66 -23.33 4.90
N LYS A 97 -3.65 -24.20 3.88
CA LYS A 97 -4.83 -25.01 3.54
C LYS A 97 -5.27 -25.86 4.74
N ARG A 98 -4.34 -26.60 5.35
CA ARG A 98 -4.64 -27.43 6.52
C ARG A 98 -5.18 -26.59 7.69
N LEU A 99 -4.53 -25.47 7.99
CA LEU A 99 -5.00 -24.57 9.04
C LEU A 99 -6.41 -24.04 8.75
N TRP A 100 -6.70 -23.68 7.52
CA TRP A 100 -8.03 -23.23 7.11
C TRP A 100 -9.08 -24.34 7.21
N ASP A 101 -8.77 -25.56 6.74
CA ASP A 101 -9.64 -26.74 6.88
C ASP A 101 -9.94 -27.03 8.37
N ASP A 102 -8.94 -26.87 9.25
CA ASP A 102 -9.04 -27.03 10.71
C ASP A 102 -9.68 -25.83 11.43
N LYS A 103 -10.09 -24.79 10.68
CA LYS A 103 -10.66 -23.54 11.19
C LYS A 103 -9.73 -22.77 12.15
N VAL A 104 -8.44 -22.75 11.81
CA VAL A 104 -7.37 -22.06 12.54
C VAL A 104 -6.86 -20.90 11.69
N TRP A 105 -7.22 -19.68 12.07
CA TRP A 105 -6.81 -18.45 11.38
C TRP A 105 -6.32 -17.34 12.31
N ASP A 106 -6.16 -17.63 13.61
CA ASP A 106 -5.56 -16.66 14.52
C ASP A 106 -4.06 -16.48 14.21
N PRO A 107 -3.53 -15.24 14.25
CA PRO A 107 -2.14 -14.97 13.88
C PRO A 107 -1.10 -15.76 14.67
N THR A 108 -1.38 -16.07 15.94
CA THR A 108 -0.43 -16.77 16.82
C THR A 108 -0.21 -18.20 16.37
N ARG A 109 -1.29 -18.97 16.15
CA ARG A 109 -1.20 -20.37 15.69
C ARG A 109 -0.72 -20.44 14.25
N VAL A 110 -1.14 -19.51 13.39
CA VAL A 110 -0.63 -19.40 12.02
C VAL A 110 0.88 -19.16 12.01
N ARG A 111 1.37 -18.20 12.80
CA ARG A 111 2.81 -17.93 12.96
C ARG A 111 3.55 -19.18 13.43
N ALA A 112 3.06 -19.84 14.48
CA ALA A 112 3.71 -21.02 15.02
C ALA A 112 3.84 -22.15 13.98
N ALA A 113 2.78 -22.41 13.20
CA ALA A 113 2.81 -23.42 12.14
C ALA A 113 3.77 -23.07 11.01
N LEU A 114 3.85 -21.80 10.60
CA LEU A 114 4.77 -21.38 9.54
C LEU A 114 6.24 -21.35 10.02
N LEU A 115 6.52 -21.02 11.28
CA LEU A 115 7.87 -21.07 11.83
C LEU A 115 8.46 -22.50 11.83
N GLN A 116 7.62 -23.53 11.90
CA GLN A 116 8.06 -24.93 11.76
C GLN A 116 8.65 -25.26 10.39
N LEU A 117 8.39 -24.42 9.37
CA LEU A 117 9.00 -24.54 8.03
C LEU A 117 10.43 -23.98 7.96
N GLY A 118 10.97 -23.47 9.07
CA GLY A 118 12.33 -22.92 9.14
C GLY A 118 12.46 -21.46 8.72
N TYR A 119 11.36 -20.70 8.78
CA TYR A 119 11.38 -19.25 8.62
C TYR A 119 11.83 -18.54 9.88
N ARG A 120 12.41 -17.35 9.72
CA ARG A 120 12.78 -16.50 10.86
C ARG A 120 11.60 -15.63 11.27
N SER A 121 11.52 -15.33 12.56
CA SER A 121 10.74 -14.17 13.01
C SER A 121 11.47 -12.87 12.70
N GLU A 122 10.75 -11.74 12.64
CA GLU A 122 11.34 -10.41 12.52
C GLU A 122 12.33 -10.09 13.66
N GLY A 123 13.50 -9.53 13.31
CA GLY A 123 14.57 -9.17 14.25
C GLY A 123 15.95 -9.01 13.57
N PRO A 124 16.92 -8.31 14.19
CA PRO A 124 18.23 -7.99 13.60
C PRO A 124 19.20 -9.18 13.48
N ASP A 125 18.95 -10.29 14.19
CA ASP A 125 20.01 -11.26 14.50
C ASP A 125 20.02 -12.54 13.66
N SER A 126 19.65 -12.53 12.38
CA SER A 126 19.86 -13.75 11.59
C SER A 126 19.91 -13.57 10.07
N GLU A 127 21.12 -13.65 9.53
CA GLU A 127 21.42 -13.97 8.12
C GLU A 127 21.05 -15.44 7.76
N GLN A 128 20.67 -16.27 8.74
CA GLN A 128 20.50 -17.71 8.60
C GLN A 128 19.00 -18.09 8.53
N GLY A 129 18.56 -18.82 7.50
CA GLY A 129 17.16 -19.24 7.34
C GLY A 129 16.51 -18.82 6.03
N ARG A 130 15.27 -19.30 5.79
CA ARG A 130 14.62 -19.31 4.46
C ARG A 130 13.90 -18.00 4.09
N GLY A 131 13.94 -17.01 4.98
CA GLY A 131 13.29 -15.71 4.83
C GLY A 131 12.81 -15.17 6.17
N THR A 132 12.41 -13.90 6.18
CA THR A 132 11.88 -13.22 7.37
C THR A 132 10.35 -13.20 7.30
N LEU A 133 9.71 -13.86 8.26
CA LEU A 133 8.27 -14.04 8.36
C LEU A 133 7.66 -13.02 9.34
N VAL A 134 6.64 -12.31 8.84
CA VAL A 134 5.76 -11.47 9.62
C VAL A 134 4.34 -12.01 9.48
N VAL A 135 3.70 -12.29 10.60
CA VAL A 135 2.28 -12.66 10.68
C VAL A 135 1.62 -11.70 11.65
N GLN A 136 0.53 -11.10 11.21
CA GLN A 136 -0.22 -10.09 11.96
C GLN A 136 -1.72 -10.27 11.74
N ASP A 137 -2.53 -9.64 12.60
CA ASP A 137 -3.98 -9.60 12.42
C ASP A 137 -4.34 -9.01 11.04
N MET A 138 -5.50 -9.42 10.53
CA MET A 138 -6.21 -8.58 9.56
C MET A 138 -6.39 -7.21 10.21
N GLY A 139 -6.28 -6.13 9.44
CA GLY A 139 -6.44 -4.82 10.07
C GLY A 139 -7.79 -4.22 9.74
N GLU A 140 -8.03 -3.08 10.35
CA GLU A 140 -9.32 -2.42 10.36
C GLU A 140 -9.77 -1.97 8.98
N ARG A 141 -11.08 -2.06 8.78
CA ARG A 141 -11.82 -1.49 7.66
C ARG A 141 -13.16 -0.97 8.19
N LEU A 142 -13.73 0.02 7.51
CA LEU A 142 -15.11 0.42 7.82
C LEU A 142 -16.07 -0.72 7.51
N GLY A 143 -17.08 -0.89 8.36
CA GLY A 143 -18.18 -1.81 8.08
C GLY A 143 -18.93 -1.36 6.83
N LEU A 144 -19.48 -2.32 6.08
CA LEU A 144 -20.30 -2.02 4.89
C LEU A 144 -21.65 -1.41 5.27
N THR A 145 -22.13 -1.74 6.47
CA THR A 145 -23.44 -1.32 7.02
C THR A 145 -23.30 -0.51 8.30
N ASP A 146 -22.09 -0.40 8.85
CA ASP A 146 -21.79 0.29 10.10
C ASP A 146 -20.51 1.11 9.92
N THR A 147 -20.52 2.37 10.34
CA THR A 147 -19.37 3.28 10.23
C THR A 147 -18.30 3.00 11.27
N HIS A 148 -18.54 2.10 12.23
CA HIS A 148 -17.52 1.67 13.16
C HIS A 148 -16.43 0.85 12.45
N PRO A 149 -15.14 1.08 12.78
CA PRO A 149 -14.05 0.24 12.32
C PRO A 149 -14.25 -1.20 12.80
N VAL A 150 -14.25 -2.13 11.85
CA VAL A 150 -14.28 -3.57 12.11
C VAL A 150 -12.92 -4.16 11.75
N ARG A 151 -12.38 -5.00 12.64
CA ARG A 151 -11.23 -5.84 12.34
C ARG A 151 -11.72 -7.23 11.95
N PRO A 152 -11.59 -7.65 10.68
CA PRO A 152 -11.98 -8.99 10.28
C PRO A 152 -11.17 -10.04 11.04
N GLU A 153 -11.76 -11.22 11.25
CA GLU A 153 -10.98 -12.36 11.73
C GLU A 153 -9.99 -12.83 10.68
N GLY A 154 -8.86 -13.34 11.15
CA GLY A 154 -7.87 -13.98 10.31
C GLY A 154 -6.45 -13.45 10.53
N ALA A 155 -5.54 -13.97 9.73
CA ALA A 155 -4.14 -13.61 9.75
C ALA A 155 -3.67 -13.23 8.35
N ARG A 156 -2.89 -12.16 8.27
CA ARG A 156 -2.15 -11.77 7.08
C ARG A 156 -0.66 -12.02 7.30
N ILE A 157 -0.05 -12.55 6.27
CA ILE A 157 1.28 -13.14 6.28
C ILE A 157 2.11 -12.46 5.21
N ALA A 158 3.34 -12.09 5.58
CA ALA A 158 4.35 -11.63 4.66
C ALA A 158 5.65 -12.38 4.95
N LEU A 159 6.20 -13.05 3.96
CA LEU A 159 7.53 -13.64 3.99
C LEU A 159 8.43 -12.87 3.02
N ARG A 160 9.46 -12.20 3.54
CA ARG A 160 10.53 -11.64 2.71
C ARG A 160 11.56 -12.73 2.43
N VAL A 161 11.60 -13.19 1.18
CA VAL A 161 12.49 -14.28 0.75
C VAL A 161 13.81 -13.72 0.20
N ARG A 162 13.73 -12.59 -0.51
CA ARG A 162 14.86 -11.80 -1.03
C ARG A 162 14.56 -10.31 -0.86
N ASN A 163 15.52 -9.44 -1.16
CA ASN A 163 15.32 -8.00 -1.07
C ASN A 163 14.23 -7.51 -2.03
N ASP A 164 14.12 -8.15 -3.20
CA ASP A 164 13.18 -7.83 -4.27
C ASP A 164 11.96 -8.77 -4.33
N ALA A 165 11.86 -9.80 -3.49
CA ALA A 165 10.76 -10.78 -3.58
C ALA A 165 10.13 -11.17 -2.24
N CYS A 166 8.80 -11.21 -2.26
CA CYS A 166 7.93 -11.53 -1.15
C CYS A 166 6.99 -12.69 -1.50
N VAL A 167 6.62 -13.46 -0.49
CA VAL A 167 5.39 -14.27 -0.51
C VAL A 167 4.40 -13.59 0.41
N THR A 168 3.24 -13.23 -0.13
CA THR A 168 2.12 -12.69 0.65
C THR A 168 1.03 -13.73 0.75
N ALA A 169 0.42 -13.82 1.92
CA ALA A 169 -0.69 -14.74 2.11
C ALA A 169 -1.67 -14.22 3.16
N PHE A 170 -2.85 -14.82 3.19
CA PHE A 170 -3.78 -14.67 4.30
C PHE A 170 -4.56 -15.95 4.51
N THR A 171 -5.11 -16.09 5.71
CA THR A 171 -6.15 -17.06 6.04
C THR A 171 -7.23 -16.35 6.84
N GLN A 172 -8.48 -16.57 6.47
CA GLN A 172 -9.66 -15.98 7.09
C GLN A 172 -10.81 -17.00 7.03
N PRO A 173 -11.92 -16.82 7.77
CA PRO A 173 -12.99 -17.82 7.82
C PRO A 173 -13.53 -18.24 6.45
N THR A 174 -13.57 -17.31 5.49
CA THR A 174 -14.16 -17.56 4.17
C THR A 174 -13.19 -18.22 3.18
N ASN A 175 -11.88 -18.01 3.30
CA ASN A 175 -10.87 -18.54 2.38
C ASN A 175 -9.43 -18.30 2.87
N TYR A 176 -8.47 -18.85 2.13
CA TYR A 176 -7.06 -18.50 2.22
C TYR A 176 -6.50 -18.18 0.82
N LEU A 177 -5.34 -17.53 0.76
CA LEU A 177 -4.66 -17.24 -0.50
C LEU A 177 -3.16 -17.12 -0.26
N VAL A 178 -2.37 -17.55 -1.26
CA VAL A 178 -0.92 -17.34 -1.32
C VAL A 178 -0.58 -16.68 -2.66
N LYS A 179 0.28 -15.68 -2.63
CA LYS A 179 0.72 -14.90 -3.79
C LYS A 179 2.22 -14.65 -3.72
N VAL A 180 2.83 -14.52 -4.89
CA VAL A 180 4.21 -14.07 -5.05
C VAL A 180 4.18 -12.69 -5.69
N ASN A 181 4.92 -11.75 -5.12
CA ASN A 181 4.99 -10.37 -5.57
C ASN A 181 6.31 -9.75 -5.10
N GLY A 182 6.77 -8.68 -5.76
CA GLY A 182 7.83 -7.87 -5.19
C GLY A 182 7.32 -6.98 -4.05
N PRO A 183 8.21 -6.28 -3.34
CA PRO A 183 7.83 -5.38 -2.27
C PRO A 183 7.11 -4.14 -2.82
N PHE A 184 6.07 -3.71 -2.13
CA PHE A 184 5.47 -2.39 -2.25
C PHE A 184 6.42 -1.32 -1.70
N LEU A 185 6.32 -0.12 -2.26
CA LEU A 185 7.23 1.00 -1.94
C LEU A 185 7.21 1.39 -0.45
N GLU A 186 6.02 1.45 0.14
CA GLU A 186 5.82 2.00 1.48
C GLU A 186 5.76 0.93 2.58
N SER A 187 5.07 -0.17 2.30
CA SER A 187 4.74 -1.21 3.28
C SER A 187 5.57 -2.48 3.13
N GLY A 188 6.59 -2.46 2.26
CA GLY A 188 7.44 -3.62 2.02
C GLY A 188 6.65 -4.79 1.46
N CYS A 189 6.59 -5.92 2.16
CA CYS A 189 5.89 -7.08 1.63
C CYS A 189 4.36 -7.04 1.81
N PHE A 190 3.80 -6.20 2.69
CA PHE A 190 2.34 -6.09 2.79
C PHE A 190 1.78 -5.14 1.75
N GLU A 191 0.65 -5.46 1.13
CA GLU A 191 -0.07 -4.51 0.27
C GLU A 191 -0.57 -3.33 1.12
N PRO A 192 -0.35 -2.06 0.69
CA PRO A 192 -0.85 -0.90 1.41
C PRO A 192 -2.37 -0.83 1.37
N ARG A 193 -2.97 -0.27 2.42
CA ARG A 193 -4.44 -0.16 2.54
C ARG A 193 -5.04 1.00 1.73
N GLY A 194 -4.25 2.03 1.50
CA GLY A 194 -4.66 3.27 0.83
C GLY A 194 -3.41 4.07 0.44
N GLY A 195 -3.60 5.03 -0.47
CA GLY A 195 -2.59 5.98 -0.90
C GLY A 195 -2.89 7.37 -0.34
N HIS A 196 -1.87 8.21 -0.30
CA HIS A 196 -1.94 9.59 0.20
C HIS A 196 -2.14 10.61 -0.93
#